data_AF-A0A933UL93-F1
#
_entry.id   AF-A0A933UL93-F1
#
_cell.length_a   1.000
_cell.length_b   1.000
_cell.length_c   1.000
_cell.angle_alpha   90.00
_cell.angle_beta   90.00
_cell.angle_gamma   90.00
#
_symmetry.space_group_name_H-M   'P 1'
#
loop_
_entity.id
_entity.type
_entity.pdbx_description
1 polymer ?
#
loop_
_entity_poly.entity_id
_entity_poly.type
_entity_poly.pdbx_seq_one_letter_code
_entity_poly.pdbx_strand_id
1 'polypeptide(L)'
;MSEASMADSLREVEHLLDVGRGAEAVTAAGRAAAAFPGEPAPLRLLAAALVEVGRYDEAVAQARAAVAAAPDDVRALVVLATALHGAGRAPEALQAARDATRLDPSDPAVWNAVALAAPDGPERVQAAQRMVGLVPASSVAHNTLGVVLIPQDRAAARRCFEEALRLDPSSAVARSNLALTALRGRPLAAASGFFAAARLDPRLEEARHNLDIAVTTVVDRGRVAVAALLYGCSLALGDYSGTRPVAAPDNLGVVRGVWFAGLAVGAAFTVRALSRFAVPLRGYFGRALRAGGATTFWGVVLALLAVAGSVSMFLPPGAGFDTRRTLLRVAAVVVIGAWVVERRRRRER
;
A
#
# COMPACT_ATOMS: atom_id res chain seq x y z
N MET A 1 -28.67 -13.60 -35.96
CA MET A 1 -27.94 -14.38 -34.94
C MET A 1 -28.95 -14.82 -33.88
N SER A 2 -28.87 -16.04 -33.36
CA SER A 2 -29.89 -16.57 -32.42
C SER A 2 -29.66 -16.11 -30.98
N GLU A 3 -30.72 -16.12 -30.15
CA GLU A 3 -30.61 -15.88 -28.69
C GLU A 3 -29.59 -16.81 -28.01
N ALA A 4 -29.50 -18.06 -28.46
CA ALA A 4 -28.50 -19.02 -27.97
C ALA A 4 -27.06 -18.53 -28.19
N SER A 5 -26.79 -17.92 -29.36
CA SER A 5 -25.48 -17.34 -29.66
C SER A 5 -25.15 -16.12 -28.79
N MET A 6 -26.16 -15.35 -28.38
CA MET A 6 -25.98 -14.26 -27.42
C MET A 6 -25.64 -14.81 -26.04
N ALA A 7 -26.44 -15.75 -25.53
CA ALA A 7 -26.23 -16.35 -24.23
C ALA A 7 -24.84 -17.00 -24.10
N ASP A 8 -24.34 -17.66 -25.17
CA ASP A 8 -22.98 -18.21 -25.19
C ASP A 8 -21.91 -17.12 -25.09
N SER A 9 -22.08 -16.01 -25.83
CA SER A 9 -21.16 -14.87 -25.81
C SER A 9 -21.14 -14.17 -24.45
N LEU A 10 -22.31 -14.01 -23.81
CA LEU A 10 -22.41 -13.41 -22.48
C LEU A 10 -21.75 -14.30 -21.41
N ARG A 11 -21.95 -15.62 -21.48
CA ARG A 11 -21.30 -16.58 -20.56
C ARG A 11 -19.77 -16.58 -20.68
N GLU A 12 -19.24 -16.43 -21.89
CA GLU A 12 -17.79 -16.26 -22.11
C GLU A 12 -17.27 -15.02 -21.36
N VAL A 13 -17.96 -13.88 -21.50
CA VAL A 13 -17.57 -12.62 -20.86
C VAL A 13 -17.65 -12.72 -19.34
N GLU A 14 -18.75 -13.26 -18.79
CA GLU A 14 -18.93 -13.45 -17.35
C GLU A 14 -17.83 -14.35 -16.79
N HIS A 15 -17.51 -15.46 -17.45
CA HIS A 15 -16.42 -16.33 -17.04
C HIS A 15 -15.08 -15.59 -17.01
N LEU A 16 -14.78 -14.78 -18.02
CA LEU A 16 -13.53 -14.00 -18.08
C LEU A 16 -13.45 -12.95 -16.96
N LEU A 17 -14.57 -12.35 -16.58
CA LEU A 17 -14.65 -11.44 -15.43
C LEU A 17 -14.41 -12.20 -14.13
N ASP A 18 -15.04 -13.35 -13.94
CA ASP A 18 -14.90 -14.18 -12.73
C ASP A 18 -13.45 -14.65 -12.50
N VAL A 19 -12.73 -14.99 -13.57
CA VAL A 19 -11.31 -15.39 -13.49
C VAL A 19 -10.33 -14.21 -13.51
N GLY A 20 -10.81 -12.97 -13.49
CA GLY A 20 -9.99 -11.76 -13.44
C GLY A 20 -9.16 -11.51 -14.70
N ARG A 21 -9.67 -11.92 -15.87
CA ARG A 21 -9.07 -11.68 -17.20
C ARG A 21 -9.71 -10.47 -17.87
N GLY A 22 -9.73 -9.32 -17.18
CA GLY A 22 -10.46 -8.12 -17.58
C GLY A 22 -10.15 -7.63 -19.00
N ALA A 23 -8.88 -7.65 -19.43
CA ALA A 23 -8.51 -7.21 -20.79
C ALA A 23 -9.17 -8.08 -21.89
N GLU A 24 -9.25 -9.39 -21.66
CA GLU A 24 -9.90 -10.32 -22.58
C GLU A 24 -11.42 -10.23 -22.49
N ALA A 25 -11.95 -9.99 -21.29
CA ALA A 25 -13.36 -9.70 -21.08
C ALA A 25 -13.79 -8.46 -21.89
N VAL A 26 -12.98 -7.39 -21.93
CA VAL A 26 -13.26 -6.20 -22.76
C VAL A 26 -13.34 -6.56 -24.24
N THR A 27 -12.39 -7.36 -24.74
CA THR A 27 -12.41 -7.79 -26.16
C THR A 27 -13.63 -8.67 -26.47
N ALA A 28 -13.94 -9.65 -25.63
CA ALA A 28 -15.09 -10.53 -25.80
C ALA A 28 -16.42 -9.76 -25.71
N ALA A 29 -16.56 -8.86 -24.73
CA ALA A 29 -17.73 -8.03 -24.56
C ALA A 29 -17.92 -7.05 -25.72
N GLY A 30 -16.83 -6.49 -26.26
CA GLY A 30 -16.87 -5.65 -27.45
C GLY A 30 -17.38 -6.39 -28.68
N ARG A 31 -16.96 -7.65 -28.87
CA ARG A 31 -17.51 -8.52 -29.93
C ARG A 31 -19.00 -8.79 -29.72
N ALA A 32 -19.42 -9.09 -28.49
CA ALA A 32 -20.83 -9.32 -28.17
C ALA A 32 -21.68 -8.08 -28.43
N ALA A 33 -21.24 -6.89 -27.99
CA ALA A 33 -21.96 -5.64 -28.21
C ALA A 33 -22.05 -5.26 -29.70
N ALA A 34 -21.02 -5.56 -30.49
CA ALA A 34 -21.05 -5.34 -31.94
C ALA A 34 -21.97 -6.34 -32.68
N ALA A 35 -22.04 -7.58 -32.20
CA ALA A 35 -22.89 -8.63 -32.77
C ALA A 35 -24.38 -8.43 -32.44
N PHE A 36 -24.68 -7.79 -31.32
CA PHE A 36 -26.02 -7.55 -30.81
C PHE A 36 -26.22 -6.06 -30.49
N PRO A 37 -26.24 -5.18 -31.52
CA PRO A 37 -26.35 -3.74 -31.31
C PRO A 37 -27.71 -3.39 -30.69
N GLY A 38 -27.70 -2.60 -29.61
CA GLY A 38 -28.90 -2.15 -28.90
C GLY A 38 -29.39 -3.09 -27.79
N GLU A 39 -28.82 -4.29 -27.67
CA GLU A 39 -29.13 -5.18 -26.54
C GLU A 39 -28.44 -4.68 -25.25
N PRO A 40 -29.17 -4.53 -24.13
CA PRO A 40 -28.62 -3.96 -22.90
C PRO A 40 -27.57 -4.86 -22.24
N ALA A 41 -27.73 -6.19 -22.32
CA ALA A 41 -26.85 -7.13 -21.63
C ALA A 41 -25.39 -7.13 -22.14
N PRO A 42 -25.11 -7.19 -23.46
CA PRO A 42 -23.75 -7.01 -23.97
C PRO A 42 -23.12 -5.65 -23.61
N LEU A 43 -23.89 -4.56 -23.70
CA LEU A 43 -23.43 -3.22 -23.35
C LEU A 43 -23.06 -3.12 -21.86
N ARG A 44 -23.90 -3.69 -20.99
CA ARG A 44 -23.67 -3.78 -19.54
C ARG A 44 -22.42 -4.58 -19.22
N LEU A 45 -22.21 -5.74 -19.84
CA LEU A 45 -21.01 -6.55 -19.61
C LEU A 45 -19.74 -5.87 -20.16
N LEU A 46 -19.83 -5.15 -21.28
CA LEU A 46 -18.72 -4.35 -21.77
C LEU A 46 -18.36 -3.24 -20.78
N ALA A 47 -19.36 -2.54 -20.23
CA ALA A 47 -19.14 -1.54 -19.20
C ALA A 47 -18.49 -2.13 -17.94
N ALA A 48 -18.94 -3.32 -17.48
CA ALA A 48 -18.34 -4.01 -16.35
C ALA A 48 -16.88 -4.40 -16.62
N ALA A 49 -16.58 -4.93 -17.80
CA ALA A 49 -15.21 -5.27 -18.19
C ALA A 49 -14.29 -4.04 -18.27
N LEU A 50 -14.82 -2.90 -18.74
CA LEU A 50 -14.09 -1.63 -18.79
C LEU A 50 -13.81 -1.07 -17.38
N VAL A 51 -14.74 -1.23 -16.43
CA VAL A 51 -14.52 -0.91 -15.01
C VAL A 51 -13.37 -1.73 -14.43
N GLU A 52 -13.34 -3.03 -14.66
CA GLU A 52 -12.28 -3.93 -14.15
C GLU A 52 -10.87 -3.56 -14.61
N VAL A 53 -10.75 -2.96 -15.81
CA VAL A 53 -9.46 -2.50 -16.35
C VAL A 53 -9.20 -0.99 -16.14
N GLY A 54 -10.05 -0.31 -15.37
CA GLY A 54 -9.90 1.11 -15.03
C GLY A 54 -10.21 2.10 -16.17
N ARG A 55 -10.86 1.66 -17.25
CA ARG A 55 -11.25 2.51 -18.40
C ARG A 55 -12.61 3.16 -18.15
N TYR A 56 -12.68 4.00 -17.12
CA TYR A 56 -13.96 4.47 -16.55
C TYR A 56 -14.80 5.33 -17.50
N ASP A 57 -14.22 6.26 -18.26
CA ASP A 57 -15.00 7.11 -19.18
C ASP A 57 -15.67 6.29 -20.29
N GLU A 58 -14.97 5.29 -20.82
CA GLU A 58 -15.52 4.36 -21.79
C GLU A 58 -16.61 3.48 -21.15
N ALA A 59 -16.38 3.02 -19.92
CA ALA A 59 -17.39 2.27 -19.16
C ALA A 59 -18.67 3.09 -18.96
N VAL A 60 -18.55 4.39 -18.64
CA VAL A 60 -19.70 5.30 -18.49
C VAL A 60 -20.50 5.39 -19.80
N ALA A 61 -19.83 5.49 -20.95
CA ALA A 61 -20.52 5.55 -22.23
C ALA A 61 -21.34 4.27 -22.51
N GLN A 62 -20.75 3.09 -22.29
CA GLN A 62 -21.43 1.82 -22.51
C GLN A 62 -22.54 1.55 -21.48
N ALA A 63 -22.32 1.91 -20.21
CA ALA A 63 -23.33 1.78 -19.16
C ALA A 63 -24.54 2.70 -19.43
N ARG A 64 -24.32 3.94 -19.90
CA ARG A 64 -25.42 4.82 -20.33
C ARG A 64 -26.19 4.26 -21.50
N ALA A 65 -25.51 3.65 -22.47
CA ALA A 65 -26.18 2.99 -23.59
C ALA A 65 -27.02 1.80 -23.11
N ALA A 66 -26.52 1.00 -22.16
CA ALA A 66 -27.28 -0.09 -21.54
C ALA A 66 -28.52 0.41 -20.80
N VAL A 67 -28.39 1.46 -19.98
CA VAL A 67 -29.53 2.09 -19.28
C VAL A 67 -30.52 2.73 -20.25
N ALA A 68 -30.06 3.31 -21.36
CA ALA A 68 -30.96 3.86 -22.39
C ALA A 68 -31.75 2.76 -23.10
N ALA A 69 -31.16 1.58 -23.31
CA ALA A 69 -31.82 0.42 -23.90
C ALA A 69 -32.80 -0.27 -22.93
N ALA A 70 -32.47 -0.31 -21.63
CA ALA A 70 -33.33 -0.85 -20.57
C ALA A 70 -33.27 0.03 -19.30
N PRO A 71 -34.15 1.04 -19.17
CA PRO A 71 -34.13 1.98 -18.04
C PRO A 71 -34.41 1.35 -16.67
N ASP A 72 -35.00 0.17 -16.65
CA ASP A 72 -35.35 -0.61 -15.46
C ASP A 72 -34.33 -1.74 -15.16
N ASP A 73 -33.26 -1.88 -15.94
CA ASP A 73 -32.17 -2.82 -15.64
C ASP A 73 -31.34 -2.30 -14.45
N VAL A 74 -31.66 -2.84 -13.26
CA VAL A 74 -30.95 -2.58 -11.99
C VAL A 74 -29.44 -2.81 -12.13
N ARG A 75 -29.03 -3.85 -12.87
CA ARG A 75 -27.60 -4.18 -13.04
C ARG A 75 -26.92 -3.15 -13.93
N ALA A 76 -27.60 -2.61 -14.94
CA ALA A 76 -27.06 -1.53 -15.76
C ALA A 76 -26.86 -0.25 -14.94
N LEU A 77 -27.82 0.09 -14.07
CA LEU A 77 -27.70 1.24 -13.16
C LEU A 77 -26.59 1.07 -12.12
N VAL A 78 -26.40 -0.14 -11.57
CA VAL A 78 -25.28 -0.44 -10.66
C VAL A 78 -23.93 -0.27 -11.38
N VAL A 79 -23.78 -0.84 -12.58
CA VAL A 79 -22.55 -0.69 -13.37
C VAL A 79 -22.31 0.77 -13.75
N LEU A 80 -23.37 1.52 -14.09
CA LEU A 80 -23.27 2.96 -14.34
C LEU A 80 -22.78 3.71 -13.09
N ALA A 81 -23.33 3.42 -11.91
CA ALA A 81 -22.91 4.03 -10.66
C ALA A 81 -21.43 3.74 -10.36
N THR A 82 -20.98 2.49 -10.54
CA THR A 82 -19.58 2.09 -10.35
C THR A 82 -18.65 2.78 -11.35
N ALA A 83 -19.03 2.83 -12.64
CA ALA A 83 -18.24 3.50 -13.68
C ALA A 83 -18.12 5.01 -13.41
N LEU A 84 -19.22 5.67 -13.03
CA LEU A 84 -19.23 7.09 -12.67
C LEU A 84 -18.39 7.38 -11.43
N HIS A 85 -18.42 6.49 -10.43
CA HIS A 85 -17.58 6.61 -9.25
C HIS A 85 -16.09 6.52 -9.60
N GLY A 86 -15.69 5.53 -10.41
CA GLY A 86 -14.32 5.39 -10.90
C GLY A 86 -13.86 6.58 -11.74
N ALA A 87 -14.76 7.19 -12.51
CA ALA A 87 -14.50 8.43 -13.27
C ALA A 87 -14.47 9.70 -12.41
N GLY A 88 -14.66 9.61 -11.09
CA GLY A 88 -14.69 10.76 -10.18
C GLY A 88 -15.96 11.60 -10.23
N ARG A 89 -17.02 11.12 -10.88
CA ARG A 89 -18.32 11.81 -11.07
C ARG A 89 -19.29 11.45 -9.94
N ALA A 90 -18.88 11.69 -8.70
CA ALA A 90 -19.57 11.22 -7.50
C ALA A 90 -21.07 11.60 -7.41
N PRO A 91 -21.51 12.84 -7.74
CA PRO A 91 -22.93 13.19 -7.68
C PRO A 91 -23.80 12.35 -8.64
N GLU A 92 -23.31 12.10 -9.85
CA GLU A 92 -24.01 11.30 -10.86
C GLU A 92 -24.02 9.81 -10.46
N ALA A 93 -22.90 9.32 -9.91
CA ALA A 93 -22.80 7.95 -9.39
C ALA A 93 -23.83 7.69 -8.30
N LEU A 94 -23.98 8.63 -7.35
CA LEU A 94 -24.95 8.51 -6.27
C LEU A 94 -26.39 8.55 -6.80
N GLN A 95 -26.68 9.37 -7.82
CA GLN A 95 -27.99 9.40 -8.45
C GLN A 95 -28.33 8.06 -9.10
N ALA A 96 -27.42 7.50 -9.92
CA ALA A 96 -27.62 6.19 -10.55
C ALA A 96 -27.80 5.06 -9.51
N ALA A 97 -27.02 5.10 -8.42
CA ALA A 97 -27.17 4.15 -7.32
C ALA A 97 -28.55 4.28 -6.63
N ARG A 98 -29.01 5.50 -6.35
CA ARG A 98 -30.34 5.76 -5.80
C ARG A 98 -31.46 5.31 -6.73
N ASP A 99 -31.30 5.47 -8.04
CA ASP A 99 -32.24 4.99 -9.04
C ASP A 99 -32.35 3.46 -8.97
N ALA A 100 -31.21 2.77 -8.89
CA ALA A 100 -31.17 1.32 -8.69
C ALA A 100 -31.86 0.89 -7.38
N THR A 101 -31.65 1.61 -6.27
CA THR A 101 -32.33 1.29 -5.00
C THR A 101 -33.85 1.45 -5.03
N ARG A 102 -34.39 2.33 -5.90
CA ARG A 102 -35.84 2.48 -6.04
C ARG A 102 -36.47 1.33 -6.82
N LEU A 103 -35.72 0.74 -7.75
CA LEU A 103 -36.17 -0.39 -8.54
C LEU A 103 -36.09 -1.71 -7.78
N ASP A 104 -34.96 -1.97 -7.10
CA ASP A 104 -34.79 -3.16 -6.27
C ASP A 104 -34.03 -2.85 -4.98
N PRO A 105 -34.73 -2.51 -3.88
CA PRO A 105 -34.11 -2.29 -2.59
C PRO A 105 -33.66 -3.57 -1.88
N SER A 106 -33.92 -4.76 -2.44
CA SER A 106 -33.54 -6.06 -1.88
C SER A 106 -32.20 -6.58 -2.41
N ASP A 107 -31.71 -6.03 -3.53
CA ASP A 107 -30.40 -6.38 -4.08
C ASP A 107 -29.27 -5.75 -3.23
N PRO A 108 -28.36 -6.53 -2.63
CA PRO A 108 -27.23 -5.97 -1.89
C PRO A 108 -26.28 -5.12 -2.76
N ALA A 109 -26.23 -5.35 -4.08
CA ALA A 109 -25.36 -4.62 -4.99
C ALA A 109 -25.75 -3.13 -5.09
N VAL A 110 -27.03 -2.79 -4.99
CA VAL A 110 -27.49 -1.40 -5.05
C VAL A 110 -27.03 -0.61 -3.82
N TRP A 111 -27.03 -1.25 -2.64
CA TRP A 111 -26.57 -0.64 -1.42
C TRP A 111 -25.04 -0.51 -1.37
N ASN A 112 -24.32 -1.46 -1.97
CA ASN A 112 -22.88 -1.31 -2.20
C ASN A 112 -22.58 -0.10 -3.09
N ALA A 113 -23.33 0.09 -4.18
CA ALA A 113 -23.16 1.24 -5.07
C ALA A 113 -23.39 2.57 -4.33
N VAL A 114 -24.42 2.66 -3.48
CA VAL A 114 -24.64 3.84 -2.62
C VAL A 114 -23.49 4.02 -1.62
N ALA A 115 -23.02 2.97 -0.96
CA ALA A 115 -21.92 3.06 0.01
C ALA A 115 -20.57 3.51 -0.60
N LEU A 116 -20.36 3.22 -1.89
CA LEU A 116 -19.18 3.69 -2.64
C LEU A 116 -19.34 5.13 -3.13
N ALA A 117 -20.53 5.50 -3.65
CA ALA A 117 -20.76 6.80 -4.27
C ALA A 117 -21.11 7.93 -3.27
N ALA A 118 -21.73 7.60 -2.14
CA ALA A 118 -22.15 8.59 -1.16
C ALA A 118 -20.94 9.26 -0.49
N PRO A 119 -21.01 10.59 -0.23
CA PRO A 119 -20.00 11.28 0.56
C PRO A 119 -19.97 10.73 2.00
N ASP A 120 -18.88 11.03 2.72
CA ASP A 120 -18.78 10.69 4.13
C ASP A 120 -19.95 11.30 4.92
N GLY A 121 -20.71 10.42 5.58
CA GLY A 121 -21.93 10.82 6.26
C GLY A 121 -22.86 9.64 6.58
N PRO A 122 -24.03 9.93 7.15
CA PRO A 122 -24.96 8.91 7.64
C PRO A 122 -25.54 8.03 6.53
N GLU A 123 -25.81 8.57 5.34
CA GLU A 123 -26.34 7.78 4.21
C GLU A 123 -25.36 6.68 3.79
N ARG A 124 -24.07 7.00 3.69
CA ARG A 124 -23.01 6.04 3.35
C ARG A 124 -22.94 4.87 4.33
N VAL A 125 -23.07 5.17 5.63
CA VAL A 125 -23.08 4.16 6.71
C VAL A 125 -24.35 3.31 6.64
N GLN A 126 -25.51 3.94 6.49
CA GLN A 126 -26.80 3.25 6.40
C GLN A 126 -26.84 2.30 5.20
N ALA A 127 -26.30 2.71 4.06
CA ALA A 127 -26.21 1.86 2.88
C ALA A 127 -25.35 0.61 3.15
N ALA A 128 -24.15 0.78 3.71
CA ALA A 128 -23.29 -0.35 4.05
C ALA A 128 -23.91 -1.28 5.12
N GLN A 129 -24.58 -0.72 6.13
CA GLN A 129 -25.32 -1.50 7.13
C GLN A 129 -26.49 -2.28 6.50
N ARG A 130 -27.21 -1.67 5.56
CA ARG A 130 -28.31 -2.33 4.86
C ARG A 130 -27.82 -3.48 3.98
N MET A 131 -26.69 -3.30 3.30
CA MET A 131 -26.02 -4.38 2.58
C MET A 131 -25.70 -5.55 3.51
N VAL A 132 -25.09 -5.29 4.69
CA VAL A 132 -24.81 -6.33 5.69
C VAL A 132 -26.10 -6.98 6.21
N GLY A 133 -27.18 -6.22 6.40
CA GLY A 133 -28.48 -6.75 6.81
C GLY A 133 -29.11 -7.71 5.78
N LEU A 134 -28.92 -7.44 4.49
CA LEU A 134 -29.41 -8.30 3.40
C LEU A 134 -28.55 -9.56 3.23
N VAL A 135 -27.24 -9.45 3.41
CA VAL A 135 -26.28 -10.57 3.24
C VAL A 135 -25.30 -10.66 4.41
N PRO A 136 -25.75 -11.09 5.60
CA PRO A 136 -24.93 -11.06 6.82
C PRO A 136 -23.70 -11.99 6.77
N ALA A 137 -23.74 -13.01 5.93
CA ALA A 137 -22.63 -13.95 5.71
C ALA A 137 -21.71 -13.55 4.53
N SER A 138 -21.78 -12.32 4.04
CA SER A 138 -20.94 -11.83 2.94
C SER A 138 -19.67 -11.14 3.43
N SER A 139 -18.50 -11.69 3.08
CA SER A 139 -17.21 -11.04 3.34
C SER A 139 -17.13 -9.64 2.72
N VAL A 140 -17.65 -9.49 1.49
CA VAL A 140 -17.67 -8.21 0.77
C VAL A 140 -18.50 -7.17 1.53
N ALA A 141 -19.67 -7.54 2.06
CA ALA A 141 -20.52 -6.60 2.80
C ALA A 141 -19.84 -6.08 4.07
N HIS A 142 -19.22 -6.98 4.86
CA HIS A 142 -18.46 -6.57 6.04
C HIS A 142 -17.23 -5.75 5.68
N ASN A 143 -16.54 -6.07 4.58
CA ASN A 143 -15.42 -5.25 4.09
C ASN A 143 -15.90 -3.84 3.70
N THR A 144 -17.01 -3.69 2.96
CA THR A 144 -17.59 -2.39 2.60
C THR A 144 -17.94 -1.58 3.84
N LEU A 145 -18.62 -2.18 4.83
CA LEU A 145 -18.93 -1.51 6.09
C LEU A 145 -17.66 -1.08 6.84
N GLY A 146 -16.63 -1.93 6.86
CA GLY A 146 -15.34 -1.60 7.44
C GLY A 146 -14.71 -0.36 6.80
N VAL A 147 -14.68 -0.29 5.47
CA VAL A 147 -14.14 0.86 4.73
C VAL A 147 -14.90 2.14 5.07
N VAL A 148 -16.23 2.09 5.10
CA VAL A 148 -17.08 3.24 5.44
C VAL A 148 -16.86 3.73 6.87
N LEU A 149 -16.54 2.83 7.80
CA LEU A 149 -16.31 3.16 9.20
C LEU A 149 -14.89 3.65 9.52
N ILE A 150 -13.91 3.47 8.62
CA ILE A 150 -12.51 3.90 8.87
C ILE A 150 -12.40 5.35 9.37
N PRO A 151 -13.10 6.35 8.77
CA PRO A 151 -13.01 7.74 9.20
C PRO A 151 -13.71 8.02 10.54
N GLN A 152 -14.68 7.19 10.91
CA GLN A 152 -15.63 7.44 12.01
C GLN A 152 -15.23 6.69 13.28
N ASP A 153 -14.99 5.39 13.15
CA ASP A 153 -14.59 4.51 14.24
C ASP A 153 -13.67 3.40 13.69
N ARG A 154 -12.37 3.60 13.91
CA ARG A 154 -11.32 2.68 13.48
C ARG A 154 -11.38 1.32 14.19
N ALA A 155 -11.93 1.28 15.41
CA ALA A 155 -12.10 0.03 16.15
C ALA A 155 -13.29 -0.77 15.61
N ALA A 156 -14.40 -0.11 15.28
CA ALA A 156 -15.53 -0.75 14.60
C ALA A 156 -15.12 -1.24 13.20
N ALA A 157 -14.43 -0.40 12.41
CA ALA A 157 -13.90 -0.78 11.10
C ALA A 157 -13.02 -2.03 11.16
N ARG A 158 -12.14 -2.10 12.16
CA ARG A 158 -11.30 -3.27 12.41
C ARG A 158 -12.13 -4.54 12.64
N ARG A 159 -13.18 -4.49 13.47
CA ARG A 159 -14.06 -5.65 13.72
C ARG A 159 -14.75 -6.11 12.44
N CYS A 160 -15.18 -5.18 11.59
CA CYS A 160 -15.76 -5.50 10.29
C CYS A 160 -14.77 -6.23 9.37
N PHE A 161 -13.50 -5.79 9.32
CA PHE A 161 -12.48 -6.51 8.54
C PHE A 161 -12.10 -7.87 9.13
N GLU A 162 -12.09 -7.99 10.46
CA GLU A 162 -11.88 -9.28 11.13
C GLU A 162 -13.03 -10.26 10.80
N GLU A 163 -14.28 -9.78 10.77
CA GLU A 163 -15.44 -10.58 10.36
C GLU A 163 -15.41 -10.94 8.86
N ALA A 164 -15.04 -10.00 7.99
CA ALA A 164 -14.83 -10.26 6.57
C ALA A 164 -13.79 -11.38 6.34
N LEU A 165 -12.71 -11.39 7.12
CA LEU A 165 -11.68 -12.43 7.08
C LEU A 165 -12.09 -13.74 7.75
N ARG A 166 -13.03 -13.71 8.70
CA ARG A 166 -13.63 -14.92 9.28
C ARG A 166 -14.49 -15.62 8.23
N LEU A 167 -15.24 -14.86 7.45
CA LEU A 167 -16.11 -15.35 6.37
C LEU A 167 -15.32 -15.79 5.13
N ASP A 168 -14.30 -15.02 4.75
CA ASP A 168 -13.36 -15.37 3.67
C ASP A 168 -11.90 -15.12 4.10
N PRO A 169 -11.20 -16.15 4.59
CA PRO A 169 -9.80 -16.04 4.97
C PRO A 169 -8.85 -15.71 3.81
N SER A 170 -9.28 -15.94 2.56
CA SER A 170 -8.48 -15.72 1.35
C SER A 170 -8.61 -14.31 0.77
N SER A 171 -9.53 -13.49 1.29
CA SER A 171 -9.73 -12.11 0.85
C SER A 171 -8.46 -11.27 1.05
N ALA A 172 -7.76 -10.98 -0.06
CA ALA A 172 -6.60 -10.09 -0.07
C ALA A 172 -7.01 -8.66 0.28
N VAL A 173 -8.17 -8.21 -0.20
CA VAL A 173 -8.73 -6.86 0.04
C VAL A 173 -9.03 -6.65 1.52
N ALA A 174 -9.78 -7.57 2.16
CA ALA A 174 -10.10 -7.43 3.59
C ALA A 174 -8.84 -7.46 4.47
N ARG A 175 -7.83 -8.26 4.08
CA ARG A 175 -6.54 -8.31 4.77
C ARG A 175 -5.74 -7.01 4.62
N SER A 176 -5.73 -6.43 3.42
CA SER A 176 -5.13 -5.11 3.17
C SER A 176 -5.82 -4.03 4.00
N ASN A 177 -7.15 -4.01 4.03
CA ASN A 177 -7.92 -3.04 4.80
C ASN A 177 -7.74 -3.18 6.32
N LEU A 178 -7.66 -4.41 6.84
CA LEU A 178 -7.30 -4.66 8.23
C LEU A 178 -5.90 -4.11 8.55
N ALA A 179 -4.92 -4.34 7.67
CA ALA A 179 -3.57 -3.82 7.83
C ALA A 179 -3.52 -2.28 7.83
N LEU A 180 -4.37 -1.65 7.00
CA LEU A 180 -4.52 -0.20 6.97
C LEU A 180 -4.98 0.37 8.31
N THR A 181 -5.81 -0.35 9.09
CA THR A 181 -6.19 0.05 10.45
C THR A 181 -5.00 0.12 11.41
N ALA A 182 -3.91 -0.61 11.17
CA ALA A 182 -2.72 -0.60 12.01
C ALA A 182 -1.67 0.47 11.61
N LEU A 183 -1.75 1.03 10.40
CA LEU A 183 -0.67 1.82 9.79
C LEU A 183 -0.14 2.99 10.64
N ARG A 184 -1.04 3.78 11.24
CA ARG A 184 -0.67 4.98 12.02
C ARG A 184 0.15 4.67 13.29
N GLY A 185 -0.26 3.65 14.04
CA GLY A 185 0.33 3.32 15.36
C GLY A 185 1.24 2.10 15.39
N ARG A 186 1.10 1.18 14.43
CA ARG A 186 1.83 -0.10 14.38
C ARG A 186 2.27 -0.40 12.93
N PRO A 187 3.18 0.41 12.36
CA PRO A 187 3.55 0.34 10.94
C PRO A 187 4.18 -1.02 10.56
N LEU A 188 4.87 -1.67 11.51
CA LEU A 188 5.45 -3.00 11.28
C LEU A 188 4.37 -4.08 11.16
N ALA A 189 3.33 -4.01 11.99
CA ALA A 189 2.18 -4.92 11.89
C ALA A 189 1.40 -4.66 10.60
N ALA A 190 1.22 -3.40 10.21
CA ALA A 190 0.63 -3.02 8.93
C ALA A 190 1.43 -3.57 7.74
N ALA A 191 2.76 -3.41 7.73
CA ALA A 191 3.62 -3.96 6.68
C ALA A 191 3.48 -5.48 6.56
N SER A 192 3.44 -6.21 7.68
CA SER A 192 3.20 -7.66 7.66
C SER A 192 1.84 -8.02 7.04
N GLY A 193 0.79 -7.25 7.37
CA GLY A 193 -0.55 -7.47 6.82
C GLY A 193 -0.64 -7.18 5.32
N PHE A 194 -0.06 -6.07 4.86
CA PHE A 194 0.00 -5.74 3.43
C PHE A 194 0.83 -6.74 2.64
N PHE A 195 1.93 -7.24 3.19
CA PHE A 195 2.72 -8.30 2.57
C PHE A 195 1.90 -9.59 2.42
N ALA A 196 1.14 -9.97 3.44
CA ALA A 196 0.26 -11.13 3.36
C ALA A 196 -0.88 -10.94 2.34
N ALA A 197 -1.46 -9.73 2.23
CA ALA A 197 -2.43 -9.40 1.19
C ALA A 197 -1.82 -9.50 -0.22
N ALA A 198 -0.65 -8.92 -0.45
CA ALA A 198 0.06 -8.99 -1.74
C ALA A 198 0.53 -10.41 -2.12
N ARG A 199 0.64 -11.33 -1.15
CA ARG A 199 0.90 -12.76 -1.43
C ARG A 199 -0.36 -13.51 -1.87
N LEU A 200 -1.53 -13.13 -1.34
CA LEU A 200 -2.81 -13.73 -1.72
C LEU A 200 -3.22 -13.24 -3.11
N ASP A 201 -3.06 -11.95 -3.36
CA ASP A 201 -3.27 -11.35 -4.67
C ASP A 201 -2.06 -10.48 -5.06
N PRO A 202 -1.16 -10.98 -5.92
CA PRO A 202 -0.03 -10.23 -6.44
C PRO A 202 -0.41 -9.05 -7.35
N ARG A 203 -1.65 -9.02 -7.85
CA ARG A 203 -2.21 -7.96 -8.72
C ARG A 203 -2.89 -6.84 -7.93
N LEU A 204 -3.16 -7.03 -6.63
CA LEU A 204 -3.71 -5.99 -5.77
C LEU A 204 -2.71 -4.85 -5.56
N GLU A 205 -2.74 -3.86 -6.44
CA GLU A 205 -1.80 -2.74 -6.46
C GLU A 205 -1.84 -1.94 -5.15
N GLU A 206 -3.03 -1.74 -4.58
CA GLU A 206 -3.24 -1.03 -3.32
C GLU A 206 -2.46 -1.68 -2.16
N ALA A 207 -2.47 -3.00 -2.05
CA ALA A 207 -1.74 -3.71 -1.00
C ALA A 207 -0.22 -3.52 -1.16
N ARG A 208 0.28 -3.52 -2.39
CA ARG A 208 1.70 -3.31 -2.69
C ARG A 208 2.12 -1.86 -2.43
N HIS A 209 1.28 -0.90 -2.81
CA HIS A 209 1.51 0.52 -2.55
C HIS A 209 1.53 0.80 -1.04
N ASN A 210 0.53 0.29 -0.32
CA ASN A 210 0.44 0.46 1.12
C ASN A 210 1.55 -0.27 1.89
N LEU A 211 2.05 -1.41 1.37
CA LEU A 211 3.25 -2.06 1.89
C LEU A 211 4.46 -1.12 1.81
N ASP A 212 4.65 -0.43 0.69
CA ASP A 212 5.78 0.48 0.51
C ASP A 212 5.71 1.68 1.47
N ILE A 213 4.52 2.25 1.64
CA ILE A 213 4.27 3.31 2.64
C ILE A 213 4.60 2.81 4.05
N ALA A 214 4.11 1.62 4.41
CA ALA A 214 4.30 1.05 5.74
C ALA A 214 5.79 0.79 6.04
N VAL A 215 6.51 0.20 5.10
CA VAL A 215 7.94 -0.09 5.26
C VAL A 215 8.76 1.20 5.31
N THR A 216 8.48 2.18 4.44
CA THR A 216 9.15 3.49 4.49
C THR A 216 8.96 4.16 5.86
N THR A 217 7.73 4.12 6.38
CA THR A 217 7.41 4.64 7.72
C THR A 217 8.21 3.92 8.83
N VAL A 218 8.36 2.59 8.76
CA VAL A 218 9.20 1.83 9.71
C VAL A 218 10.66 2.28 9.64
N VAL A 219 11.20 2.39 8.42
CA VAL A 219 12.59 2.76 8.18
C VAL A 219 12.87 4.17 8.69
N ASP A 220 11.99 5.14 8.41
CA ASP A 220 12.18 6.52 8.83
C ASP A 220 12.10 6.69 10.35
N ARG A 221 11.16 5.99 11.00
CA ARG A 221 11.12 5.95 12.48
C ARG A 221 12.40 5.34 13.06
N GLY A 222 12.94 4.29 12.43
CA GLY A 222 14.23 3.71 12.81
C GLY A 222 15.40 4.69 12.65
N ARG A 223 15.42 5.46 11.55
CA ARG A 223 16.45 6.50 11.29
C ARG A 223 16.43 7.59 12.36
N VAL A 224 15.25 8.11 12.70
CA VAL A 224 15.09 9.14 13.74
C VAL A 224 15.55 8.60 15.10
N ALA A 225 15.19 7.37 15.45
CA ALA A 225 15.63 6.75 16.71
C ALA A 225 17.16 6.64 16.80
N VAL A 226 17.82 6.21 15.73
CA VAL A 226 19.29 6.15 15.65
C VAL A 226 19.90 7.54 15.74
N ALA A 227 19.36 8.53 15.01
CA ALA A 227 19.86 9.91 15.05
C ALA A 227 19.71 10.54 16.44
N ALA A 228 18.56 10.33 17.11
CA ALA A 228 18.32 10.80 18.47
C ALA A 228 19.27 10.15 19.48
N LEU A 229 19.54 8.85 19.34
CA LEU A 229 20.54 8.15 20.16
C LEU A 229 21.93 8.77 19.97
N LEU A 230 22.36 8.98 18.73
CA LEU A 230 23.65 9.59 18.42
C LEU A 230 23.76 11.02 18.97
N TYR A 231 22.70 11.82 18.85
CA TYR A 231 22.65 13.18 19.39
C TYR A 231 22.69 13.20 20.93
N GLY A 232 21.91 12.34 21.59
CA GLY A 232 21.95 12.20 23.05
C GLY A 232 23.33 11.79 23.56
N CYS A 233 24.01 10.88 22.85
CA CYS A 233 25.39 10.53 23.16
C CYS A 233 26.35 11.72 22.96
N SER A 234 26.16 12.53 21.92
CA SER A 234 26.96 13.74 21.69
C SER A 234 26.81 14.76 22.83
N LEU A 235 25.60 14.96 23.35
CA LEU A 235 25.37 15.86 24.49
C LEU A 235 26.03 15.34 25.77
N ALA A 236 25.93 14.04 26.05
CA ALA A 236 26.58 13.41 27.20
C ALA A 236 28.12 13.51 27.16
N LEU A 237 28.71 13.60 25.95
CA LEU A 237 30.14 13.82 25.74
C LEU A 237 30.52 15.31 25.76
N GLY A 238 29.57 16.23 25.49
CA GLY A 238 29.81 17.67 25.48
C GLY A 238 30.06 18.27 26.87
N ASP A 239 29.38 17.74 27.90
CA ASP A 239 29.59 18.13 29.31
C ASP A 239 30.98 17.77 29.86
N TYR A 240 31.79 16.97 29.14
CA TYR A 240 33.18 16.71 29.49
C TYR A 240 34.14 17.86 29.15
N SER A 241 33.67 18.90 28.47
CA SER A 241 34.53 20.03 28.02
C SER A 241 34.60 21.20 29.02
N GLY A 242 33.92 21.11 30.17
CA GLY A 242 33.90 22.13 31.23
C GLY A 242 35.04 22.04 32.24
N THR A 243 36.18 22.66 31.92
CA THR A 243 37.10 23.39 32.84
C THR A 243 37.63 22.75 34.16
N ARG A 244 37.63 21.43 34.33
CA ARG A 244 38.55 20.78 35.30
C ARG A 244 39.18 19.49 34.75
N PRO A 245 40.50 19.26 34.93
CA PRO A 245 41.12 17.99 34.63
C PRO A 245 40.70 16.98 35.70
N VAL A 246 39.51 16.41 35.56
CA VAL A 246 39.10 15.24 36.35
C VAL A 246 39.69 14.03 35.63
N ALA A 247 40.49 13.23 36.33
CA ALA A 247 40.94 11.93 35.85
C ALA A 247 39.76 11.18 35.21
N ALA A 248 39.93 10.68 33.99
CA ALA A 248 38.89 9.96 33.27
C ALA A 248 38.29 8.90 34.22
N PRO A 249 36.99 8.96 34.56
CA PRO A 249 36.45 8.07 35.57
C PRO A 249 36.45 6.63 35.05
N ASP A 250 36.67 5.67 35.94
CA ASP A 250 36.69 4.21 35.69
C ASP A 250 35.43 3.68 34.94
N ASN A 251 34.39 4.51 34.84
CA ASN A 251 33.12 4.22 34.22
C ASN A 251 33.10 4.45 32.69
N LEU A 252 34.19 4.95 32.09
CA LEU A 252 34.28 5.10 30.62
C LEU A 252 34.14 3.75 29.90
N GLY A 253 34.61 2.66 30.52
CA GLY A 253 34.38 1.29 30.05
C GLY A 253 32.92 0.88 30.08
N VAL A 254 32.15 1.34 31.08
CA VAL A 254 30.70 1.08 31.20
C VAL A 254 29.93 1.85 30.14
N VAL A 255 30.25 3.12 29.92
CA VAL A 255 29.64 3.94 28.85
C VAL A 255 29.96 3.35 27.48
N ARG A 256 31.20 2.92 27.24
CA ARG A 256 31.62 2.19 26.02
C ARG A 256 30.86 0.87 25.86
N GLY A 257 30.71 0.10 26.94
CA GLY A 257 29.98 -1.16 26.96
C GLY A 257 28.49 -0.98 26.63
N VAL A 258 27.85 0.04 27.19
CA VAL A 258 26.46 0.43 26.86
C VAL A 258 26.34 0.88 25.40
N TRP A 259 27.38 1.54 24.85
CA TRP A 259 27.44 1.95 23.43
C TRP A 259 27.50 0.76 22.47
N PHE A 260 28.45 -0.16 22.69
CA PHE A 260 28.58 -1.38 21.89
C PHE A 260 27.38 -2.30 22.07
N ALA A 261 26.83 -2.41 23.28
CA ALA A 261 25.61 -3.17 23.55
C ALA A 261 24.40 -2.54 22.84
N GLY A 262 24.26 -1.21 22.84
CA GLY A 262 23.20 -0.49 22.13
C GLY A 262 23.28 -0.67 20.61
N LEU A 263 24.47 -0.58 20.02
CA LEU A 263 24.68 -0.84 18.59
C LEU A 263 24.49 -2.32 18.24
N ALA A 264 24.96 -3.25 19.06
CA ALA A 264 24.79 -4.68 18.86
C ALA A 264 23.31 -5.09 19.00
N VAL A 265 22.59 -4.54 19.98
CA VAL A 265 21.14 -4.74 20.15
C VAL A 265 20.37 -4.09 19.01
N GLY A 266 20.74 -2.89 18.57
CA GLY A 266 20.15 -2.23 17.40
C GLY A 266 20.36 -3.03 16.12
N ALA A 267 21.58 -3.51 15.88
CA ALA A 267 21.92 -4.37 14.76
C ALA A 267 21.24 -5.73 14.84
N ALA A 268 21.20 -6.37 16.01
CA ALA A 268 20.51 -7.65 16.22
C ALA A 268 18.98 -7.51 16.11
N PHE A 269 18.40 -6.41 16.58
CA PHE A 269 16.98 -6.10 16.39
C PHE A 269 16.67 -5.88 14.93
N THR A 270 17.53 -5.15 14.21
CA THR A 270 17.40 -4.92 12.77
C THR A 270 17.55 -6.22 11.99
N VAL A 271 18.55 -7.05 12.29
CA VAL A 271 18.76 -8.36 11.68
C VAL A 271 17.61 -9.31 12.03
N ARG A 272 17.12 -9.34 13.26
CA ARG A 272 15.99 -10.17 13.68
C ARG A 272 14.68 -9.71 13.06
N ALA A 273 14.44 -8.41 12.98
CA ALA A 273 13.29 -7.83 12.29
C ALA A 273 13.33 -8.14 10.78
N LEU A 274 14.50 -8.01 10.14
CA LEU A 274 14.70 -8.34 8.73
C LEU A 274 14.67 -9.86 8.47
N SER A 275 15.12 -10.70 9.40
CA SER A 275 15.13 -12.18 9.27
C SER A 275 13.74 -12.80 9.32
N ARG A 276 12.74 -12.06 9.83
CA ARG A 276 11.32 -12.46 9.77
C ARG A 276 10.71 -12.23 8.38
N PHE A 277 11.39 -11.51 7.50
CA PHE A 277 10.99 -11.32 6.11
C PHE A 277 11.82 -12.24 5.21
N ALA A 278 11.16 -13.15 4.48
CA ALA A 278 11.83 -13.96 3.47
C ALA A 278 12.27 -13.06 2.29
N VAL A 279 13.52 -13.26 1.86
CA VAL A 279 14.27 -12.55 0.80
C VAL A 279 13.53 -12.61 -0.56
N PRO A 280 13.41 -11.50 -1.32
CA PRO A 280 14.54 -10.63 -1.67
C PRO A 280 14.33 -9.13 -1.41
N LEU A 281 14.90 -8.68 -0.29
CA LEU A 281 15.12 -7.26 0.05
C LEU A 281 16.07 -6.51 -0.91
N ARG A 282 16.84 -7.20 -1.77
CA ARG A 282 17.81 -6.56 -2.70
C ARG A 282 17.15 -5.62 -3.71
N GLY A 283 16.01 -6.02 -4.29
CA GLY A 283 15.25 -5.17 -5.21
C GLY A 283 14.49 -4.05 -4.52
N TYR A 284 14.15 -4.23 -3.24
CA TYR A 284 13.45 -3.25 -2.42
C TYR A 284 14.38 -2.14 -1.94
N PHE A 285 15.51 -2.48 -1.30
CA PHE A 285 16.54 -1.49 -0.94
C PHE A 285 17.08 -0.76 -2.15
N GLY A 286 17.26 -1.45 -3.28
CA GLY A 286 17.68 -0.82 -4.53
C GLY A 286 16.69 0.20 -5.07
N ARG A 287 15.39 0.06 -4.81
CA ARG A 287 14.36 1.04 -5.19
C ARG A 287 14.19 2.15 -4.16
N ALA A 288 14.24 1.84 -2.87
CA ALA A 288 14.23 2.83 -1.80
C ALA A 288 15.44 3.79 -1.86
N LEU A 289 16.64 3.29 -2.23
CA LEU A 289 17.83 4.12 -2.51
C LEU A 289 17.72 4.92 -3.81
N ARG A 290 16.90 4.47 -4.78
CA ARG A 290 16.58 5.21 -6.01
C ARG A 290 15.54 6.30 -5.75
N ALA A 291 14.59 6.07 -4.85
CA ALA A 291 13.50 6.99 -4.51
C ALA A 291 13.89 8.07 -3.49
N GLY A 292 14.78 7.78 -2.53
CA GLY A 292 15.10 8.67 -1.41
C GLY A 292 15.95 9.92 -1.71
N GLY A 293 16.24 10.24 -2.96
CA GLY A 293 17.08 11.40 -3.32
C GLY A 293 18.51 11.37 -2.74
N ALA A 294 19.31 12.37 -3.07
CA ALA A 294 20.73 12.48 -2.66
C ALA A 294 20.90 12.49 -1.13
N THR A 295 19.92 13.00 -0.39
CA THR A 295 19.93 13.14 1.07
C THR A 295 20.00 11.81 1.81
N THR A 296 19.29 10.78 1.34
CA THR A 296 19.26 9.46 1.98
C THR A 296 20.58 8.71 1.81
N PHE A 297 21.21 8.87 0.65
CA PHE A 297 22.49 8.26 0.33
C PHE A 297 23.65 8.97 1.06
N TRP A 298 23.67 10.30 1.05
CA TRP A 298 24.63 11.09 1.81
C TRP A 298 24.47 10.93 3.33
N GLY A 299 23.26 10.70 3.85
CA GLY A 299 23.03 10.41 5.27
C GLY A 299 23.69 9.09 5.73
N VAL A 300 23.64 8.04 4.90
CA VAL A 300 24.33 6.77 5.19
C VAL A 300 25.85 6.92 5.06
N VAL A 301 26.33 7.66 4.05
CA VAL A 301 27.76 7.97 3.88
C VAL A 301 28.28 8.78 5.06
N LEU A 302 27.54 9.80 5.53
CA LEU A 302 27.90 10.61 6.69
C LEU A 302 27.89 9.78 7.98
N ALA A 303 26.92 8.88 8.16
CA ALA A 303 26.90 7.98 9.31
C ALA A 303 28.10 7.02 9.30
N LEU A 304 28.46 6.46 8.15
CA LEU A 304 29.63 5.59 8.00
C LEU A 304 30.94 6.35 8.20
N LEU A 305 31.03 7.60 7.72
CA LEU A 305 32.18 8.48 7.94
C LEU A 305 32.28 8.92 9.39
N ALA A 306 31.17 9.17 10.08
CA ALA A 306 31.13 9.46 11.51
C ALA A 306 31.61 8.24 12.31
N VAL A 307 31.13 7.03 11.98
CA VAL A 307 31.61 5.79 12.60
C VAL A 307 33.10 5.57 12.32
N ALA A 308 33.57 5.77 11.09
CA ALA A 308 34.99 5.64 10.74
C ALA A 308 35.87 6.69 11.44
N GLY A 309 35.39 7.94 11.54
CA GLY A 309 36.04 9.02 12.27
C GLY A 309 36.13 8.72 13.77
N SER A 310 35.02 8.27 14.36
CA SER A 310 34.95 7.80 15.74
C SER A 310 35.80 6.56 15.97
N VAL A 311 36.02 5.66 15.02
CA VAL A 311 36.97 4.55 15.18
C VAL A 311 38.42 5.04 15.12
N SER A 312 38.71 6.05 14.27
CA SER A 312 40.07 6.58 14.08
C SER A 312 40.61 7.41 15.25
N MET A 313 39.72 7.99 16.07
CA MET A 313 40.06 8.72 17.31
C MET A 313 40.45 7.79 18.47
N PHE A 314 40.23 6.48 18.35
CA PHE A 314 40.41 5.50 19.42
C PHE A 314 41.49 4.45 19.11
N LEU A 315 42.29 4.66 18.06
CA LEU A 315 43.52 3.89 17.81
C LEU A 315 44.66 4.45 18.67
N PRO A 316 45.42 3.61 19.40
CA PRO A 316 46.53 4.07 20.24
C PRO A 316 47.58 4.81 19.39
N PRO A 317 48.23 5.86 19.95
CA PRO A 317 49.30 6.56 19.24
C PRO A 317 50.43 5.56 18.93
N GLY A 318 50.57 5.18 17.66
CA GLY A 318 51.53 4.16 17.19
C GLY A 318 50.91 2.96 16.46
N ALA A 319 49.58 2.81 16.44
CA ALA A 319 48.93 1.85 15.54
C ALA A 319 49.28 2.24 14.09
N GLY A 320 50.12 1.42 13.44
CA GLY A 320 50.88 1.77 12.25
C GLY A 320 50.08 2.47 11.15
N PHE A 321 50.81 3.30 10.40
CA PHE A 321 50.38 4.17 9.28
C PHE A 321 49.38 3.56 8.26
N ASP A 322 49.18 2.24 8.29
CA ASP A 322 48.33 1.47 7.40
C ASP A 322 46.83 1.48 7.77
N THR A 323 46.47 1.60 9.05
CA THR A 323 45.05 1.53 9.46
C THR A 323 44.30 2.83 9.12
N ARG A 324 44.93 3.99 9.35
CA ARG A 324 44.41 5.30 8.92
C ARG A 324 44.37 5.42 7.40
N ARG A 325 45.38 4.92 6.68
CA ARG A 325 45.38 4.87 5.21
C ARG A 325 44.32 3.94 4.66
N THR A 326 44.07 2.79 5.29
CA THR A 326 43.03 1.85 4.90
C THR A 326 41.64 2.44 5.11
N LEU A 327 41.39 3.11 6.25
CA LEU A 327 40.12 3.82 6.48
C LEU A 327 39.90 4.97 5.49
N LEU A 328 40.94 5.76 5.19
CA LEU A 328 40.87 6.81 4.18
C LEU A 328 40.69 6.26 2.75
N ARG A 329 41.30 5.10 2.42
CA ARG A 329 41.11 4.42 1.13
C ARG A 329 39.70 3.84 1.00
N VAL A 330 39.15 3.25 2.07
CA VAL A 330 37.76 2.77 2.10
C VAL A 330 36.79 3.95 1.95
N ALA A 331 37.02 5.05 2.67
CA ALA A 331 36.25 6.29 2.50
C ALA A 331 36.36 6.85 1.08
N ALA A 332 37.57 6.89 0.50
CA ALA A 332 37.79 7.37 -0.86
C ALA A 332 37.13 6.46 -1.92
N VAL A 333 37.19 5.13 -1.77
CA VAL A 333 36.52 4.18 -2.68
C VAL A 333 35.00 4.33 -2.59
N VAL A 334 34.45 4.54 -1.39
CA VAL A 334 33.02 4.81 -1.20
C VAL A 334 32.61 6.14 -1.84
N VAL A 335 33.42 7.20 -1.69
CA VAL A 335 33.17 8.53 -2.29
C VAL A 335 33.32 8.52 -3.82
N ILE A 336 34.29 7.80 -4.37
CA ILE A 336 34.50 7.67 -5.82
C ILE A 336 33.40 6.80 -6.44
N GLY A 337 33.03 5.69 -5.79
CA GLY A 337 31.90 4.86 -6.20
C GLY A 337 30.58 5.63 -6.19
N ALA A 338 30.37 6.44 -5.15
CA ALA A 338 29.25 7.38 -5.05
C ALA A 338 29.21 8.39 -6.22
N TRP A 339 30.34 9.01 -6.53
CA TRP A 339 30.46 9.98 -7.61
C TRP A 339 30.21 9.37 -9.00
N VAL A 340 30.69 8.15 -9.26
CA VAL A 340 30.46 7.42 -10.52
C VAL A 340 28.98 7.08 -10.72
N VAL A 341 28.29 6.65 -9.65
CA VAL A 341 26.84 6.36 -9.70
C VAL A 341 26.02 7.63 -9.95
N GLU A 342 26.36 8.74 -9.29
CA GLU A 342 25.70 10.02 -9.50
C GLU A 342 25.98 10.61 -10.90
N ARG A 343 27.19 10.43 -11.42
CA ARG A 343 27.53 10.85 -12.79
C ARG A 343 26.81 10.03 -13.86
N ARG A 344 26.55 8.74 -13.61
CA ARG A 344 25.68 7.91 -14.47
C ARG A 344 24.22 8.38 -14.42
N ARG A 345 23.69 8.67 -13.22
CA ARG A 345 22.34 9.27 -13.05
C ARG A 345 22.14 10.57 -13.82
N ARG A 346 23.19 11.40 -13.97
CA ARG A 346 23.14 12.65 -14.75
C ARG A 346 23.28 12.47 -16.25
N ARG A 347 23.72 11.30 -16.73
CA ARG A 347 23.82 10.98 -18.16
C ARG A 347 22.61 10.22 -18.69
N GLU A 348 21.82 9.59 -17.81
CA GLU A 348 20.59 8.86 -18.12
C GLU A 348 19.32 9.73 -17.96
N ARG A 349 19.48 11.00 -17.58
CA ARG A 349 18.46 12.06 -17.61
C ARG A 349 18.77 13.00 -18.76
#